data_AF-A0A1E3P332-F1
#
_entry.id   AF-A0A1E3P332-F1
#
_cell.length_a   1.000
_cell.length_b   1.000
_cell.length_c   1.000
_cell.angle_alpha   90.00
_cell.angle_beta   90.00
_cell.angle_gamma   90.00
#
_symmetry.space_group_name_H-M   'P 1'
#
loop_
_entity.id
_entity.type
_entity.pdbx_description
1 polymer ?
#
loop_
_entity_poly.entity_id
_entity_poly.type
_entity_poly.pdbx_seq_one_letter_code
_entity_poly.pdbx_strand_id
1 'polypeptide(L)'
;MSRRLVRSIRNISSTPAEIKIKAATSNDSFGPTTSELNELAILTNDSKQLKQIITILVKRINDSSRNWRHILKSLTVIQYCMLAGSIEFVYWIQNNSYLISTLKEFQLKDSNDMAQQIRKKAKSISKLLKDDKLLEEKRSNYHIYRNKMSQPANGKRSSLDITRHDVEPDVEAIGSPALEDGFNPFKRGTQSLDIKRSIGGSRGWESNGGLLGHKDRQSDEISRILANIEEE
;
A
#
# COMPACT_ATOMS: atom_id res chain seq x y z
N MET A 1 -28.50 -7.25 -13.89
CA MET A 1 -28.00 -5.85 -13.92
C MET A 1 -26.52 -5.83 -13.54
N SER A 2 -25.67 -5.15 -14.33
CA SER A 2 -24.21 -5.14 -14.12
C SER A 2 -23.84 -4.52 -12.77
N ARG A 3 -23.02 -5.22 -11.97
CA ARG A 3 -22.49 -4.73 -10.67
C ARG A 3 -21.67 -3.43 -10.81
N ARG A 4 -21.33 -3.01 -12.03
CA ARG A 4 -20.68 -1.72 -12.32
C ARG A 4 -21.66 -0.55 -12.26
N LEU A 5 -22.89 -0.70 -12.77
CA LEU A 5 -23.88 0.38 -12.79
C LEU A 5 -24.42 0.71 -11.38
N VAL A 6 -24.62 -0.32 -10.53
CA VAL A 6 -25.13 -0.12 -9.16
C VAL A 6 -24.14 0.62 -8.24
N ARG A 7 -22.83 0.62 -8.56
CA ARG A 7 -21.84 1.42 -7.83
C ARG A 7 -21.88 2.90 -8.21
N SER A 8 -22.31 3.22 -9.44
CA SER A 8 -22.34 4.59 -9.97
C SER A 8 -23.35 5.50 -9.26
N ILE A 9 -24.45 4.94 -8.77
CA ILE A 9 -25.58 5.71 -8.20
C ILE A 9 -25.38 5.99 -6.69
N ARG A 10 -24.56 5.18 -6.01
CA ARG A 10 -24.16 5.41 -4.60
C ARG A 10 -23.05 6.45 -4.44
N ASN A 11 -22.58 7.04 -5.55
CA ASN A 11 -21.40 7.88 -5.61
C ASN A 11 -21.69 9.38 -5.49
N ILE A 12 -22.97 9.77 -5.36
CA ILE A 12 -23.39 11.18 -5.42
C ILE A 12 -23.06 11.93 -4.12
N SER A 13 -22.81 11.20 -3.02
CA SER A 13 -22.41 11.78 -1.72
C SER A 13 -20.98 11.39 -1.29
N SER A 14 -20.25 10.60 -2.11
CA SER A 14 -18.91 10.14 -1.76
C SER A 14 -17.85 11.13 -2.22
N THR A 15 -16.92 11.47 -1.34
CA THR A 15 -15.83 12.40 -1.66
C THR A 15 -14.81 11.78 -2.62
N PRO A 16 -13.98 12.59 -3.30
CA PRO A 16 -12.92 12.09 -4.18
C PRO A 16 -11.98 11.10 -3.47
N ALA A 17 -11.61 11.38 -2.22
CA ALA A 17 -10.79 10.52 -1.39
C ALA A 17 -11.46 9.16 -1.15
N GLU A 18 -12.74 9.16 -0.78
CA GLU A 18 -13.52 7.95 -0.52
C GLU A 18 -13.64 7.05 -1.75
N ILE A 19 -13.87 7.67 -2.92
CA ILE A 19 -13.98 6.95 -4.20
C ILE A 19 -12.65 6.28 -4.54
N LYS A 20 -11.55 7.04 -4.46
CA LYS A 20 -10.22 6.56 -4.85
C LYS A 20 -9.73 5.47 -3.91
N ILE A 21 -9.90 5.61 -2.59
CA ILE A 21 -9.44 4.58 -1.67
C ILE A 21 -10.26 3.30 -1.79
N LYS A 22 -11.58 3.39 -2.06
CA LYS A 22 -12.42 2.22 -2.37
C LYS A 22 -11.99 1.51 -3.66
N ALA A 23 -11.57 2.27 -4.68
CA ALA A 23 -11.06 1.73 -5.93
C ALA A 23 -9.70 1.04 -5.73
N ALA A 24 -8.74 1.73 -5.11
CA ALA A 24 -7.39 1.21 -4.85
C ALA A 24 -7.40 -0.05 -3.94
N THR A 25 -8.39 -0.16 -3.05
CA THR A 25 -8.57 -1.31 -2.13
C THR A 25 -9.71 -2.23 -2.55
N SER A 26 -10.09 -2.24 -3.84
CA SER A 26 -11.16 -3.11 -4.35
C SER A 26 -10.77 -4.60 -4.29
N ASN A 27 -11.75 -5.50 -4.37
CA ASN A 27 -11.51 -6.95 -4.44
C ASN A 27 -11.08 -7.45 -5.84
N ASP A 28 -10.72 -6.53 -6.76
CA ASP A 28 -10.31 -6.89 -8.11
C ASP A 28 -8.97 -7.65 -8.10
N SER A 29 -8.68 -8.44 -9.14
CA SER A 29 -7.49 -9.30 -9.19
C SER A 29 -6.17 -8.53 -9.36
N PHE A 30 -6.22 -7.29 -9.84
CA PHE A 30 -5.05 -6.43 -10.04
C PHE A 30 -4.85 -5.47 -8.85
N GLY A 31 -3.60 -5.19 -8.50
CA GLY A 31 -3.25 -4.23 -7.46
C GLY A 31 -3.56 -2.77 -7.84
N PRO A 32 -3.50 -1.83 -6.88
CA PRO A 32 -3.63 -0.41 -7.18
C PRO A 32 -2.50 0.05 -8.10
N THR A 33 -2.83 0.89 -9.06
CA THR A 33 -1.87 1.49 -9.98
C THR A 33 -1.04 2.57 -9.28
N THR A 34 0.16 2.85 -9.80
CA THR A 34 1.01 3.93 -9.26
C THR A 34 0.31 5.29 -9.30
N SER A 35 -0.53 5.55 -10.31
CA SER A 35 -1.31 6.79 -10.39
C SER A 35 -2.29 6.90 -9.23
N GLU A 36 -3.06 5.84 -8.96
CA GLU A 36 -4.01 5.81 -7.84
C GLU A 36 -3.30 6.00 -6.49
N LEU A 37 -2.15 5.35 -6.30
CA LEU A 37 -1.34 5.50 -5.10
C LEU A 37 -0.82 6.94 -4.93
N ASN A 38 -0.34 7.55 -6.01
CA ASN A 38 0.15 8.92 -5.99
C ASN A 38 -0.95 9.93 -5.67
N GLU A 39 -2.12 9.77 -6.29
CA GLU A 39 -3.28 10.60 -6.01
C GLU A 39 -3.70 10.47 -4.54
N LEU A 40 -3.80 9.24 -4.02
CA LEU A 40 -4.09 9.02 -2.61
C LEU A 40 -3.08 9.69 -1.69
N ALA A 41 -1.78 9.57 -1.97
CA ALA A 41 -0.74 10.23 -1.19
C ALA A 41 -0.90 11.76 -1.20
N ILE A 42 -1.28 12.37 -2.33
CA ILE A 42 -1.55 13.81 -2.38
C ILE A 42 -2.76 14.17 -1.51
N LEU A 43 -3.84 13.38 -1.57
CA LEU A 43 -5.06 13.63 -0.80
C LEU A 43 -4.86 13.49 0.71
N THR A 44 -3.83 12.75 1.17
CA THR A 44 -3.51 12.67 2.61
C THR A 44 -3.05 14.00 3.21
N ASN A 45 -2.72 15.03 2.41
CA ASN A 45 -2.33 16.36 2.91
C ASN A 45 -3.53 17.22 3.32
N ASP A 46 -4.74 16.82 2.96
CA ASP A 46 -5.98 17.45 3.41
C ASP A 46 -6.56 16.62 4.57
N SER A 47 -6.64 17.20 5.76
CA SER A 47 -7.05 16.48 6.98
C SER A 47 -8.46 15.87 6.86
N LYS A 48 -9.40 16.51 6.15
CA LYS A 48 -10.75 15.96 5.95
C LYS A 48 -10.71 14.72 5.04
N GLN A 49 -9.90 14.77 3.98
CA GLN A 49 -9.73 13.66 3.06
C GLN A 49 -8.93 12.51 3.68
N LEU A 50 -7.92 12.84 4.49
CA LEU A 50 -7.13 11.90 5.25
C LEU A 50 -8.00 11.05 6.18
N LYS A 51 -8.90 11.68 6.95
CA LYS A 51 -9.87 10.97 7.81
C LYS A 51 -10.67 9.92 7.06
N GLN A 52 -11.13 10.24 5.85
CA GLN A 52 -11.90 9.31 5.01
C GLN A 52 -11.04 8.16 4.47
N ILE A 53 -9.81 8.45 4.06
CA ILE A 53 -8.83 7.43 3.64
C ILE A 53 -8.56 6.45 4.79
N ILE A 54 -8.27 6.98 5.98
CA ILE A 54 -8.02 6.21 7.19
C ILE A 54 -9.22 5.31 7.52
N THR A 55 -10.42 5.88 7.58
CA THR A 55 -11.65 5.13 7.91
C THR A 55 -11.84 3.92 7.01
N ILE A 56 -11.54 4.04 5.71
CA ILE A 56 -11.66 2.91 4.78
C ILE A 56 -10.51 1.92 4.93
N LEU A 57 -9.28 2.40 5.14
CA LEU A 57 -8.12 1.53 5.39
C LEU A 57 -8.33 0.64 6.62
N VAL A 58 -8.80 1.21 7.73
CA VAL A 58 -9.09 0.47 8.97
C VAL A 58 -10.13 -0.62 8.71
N LYS A 59 -11.22 -0.30 7.99
CA LYS A 59 -12.25 -1.29 7.62
C LYS A 59 -11.70 -2.40 6.73
N ARG A 60 -10.80 -2.07 5.80
CA ARG A 60 -10.24 -3.02 4.82
C ARG A 60 -9.13 -3.91 5.37
N ILE A 61 -8.34 -3.42 6.31
CA ILE A 61 -7.30 -4.20 7.00
C ILE A 61 -7.90 -5.22 7.95
N ASN A 62 -8.98 -4.85 8.62
CA ASN A 62 -9.69 -5.73 9.56
C ASN A 62 -10.79 -6.57 8.89
N ASP A 63 -10.77 -6.68 7.55
CA ASP A 63 -11.73 -7.51 6.83
C ASP A 63 -11.48 -9.01 7.10
N SER A 64 -12.48 -9.85 6.80
CA SER A 64 -12.35 -11.30 6.90
C SER A 64 -11.17 -11.80 6.08
N SER A 65 -10.48 -12.85 6.55
CA SER A 65 -9.38 -13.49 5.81
C SER A 65 -9.79 -13.97 4.41
N ARG A 66 -11.08 -14.25 4.18
CA ARG A 66 -11.64 -14.53 2.84
C ARG A 66 -11.47 -13.36 1.87
N ASN A 67 -11.44 -12.12 2.37
CA ASN A 67 -11.24 -10.89 1.63
C ASN A 67 -9.77 -10.42 1.66
N TRP A 68 -8.82 -11.35 1.61
CA TRP A 68 -7.38 -11.09 1.68
C TRP A 68 -6.86 -10.03 0.70
N ARG A 69 -7.53 -9.82 -0.44
CA ARG A 69 -7.15 -8.76 -1.40
C ARG A 69 -7.34 -7.36 -0.83
N HIS A 70 -8.40 -7.15 -0.06
CA HIS A 70 -8.60 -5.88 0.65
C HIS A 70 -7.42 -5.62 1.60
N ILE A 71 -7.04 -6.63 2.38
CA ILE A 71 -5.92 -6.55 3.33
C ILE A 71 -4.60 -6.25 2.58
N LEU A 72 -4.28 -7.05 1.56
CA LEU A 72 -3.03 -6.90 0.80
C LEU A 72 -2.92 -5.55 0.09
N LYS A 73 -4.01 -5.09 -0.53
CA LYS A 73 -4.03 -3.79 -1.21
C LYS A 73 -3.98 -2.63 -0.22
N SER A 74 -4.66 -2.73 0.92
CA SER A 74 -4.55 -1.71 1.98
C SER A 74 -3.13 -1.59 2.52
N LEU A 75 -2.44 -2.71 2.77
CA LEU A 75 -1.03 -2.68 3.16
C LEU A 75 -0.15 -2.00 2.08
N THR A 76 -0.52 -2.16 0.80
CA THR A 76 0.19 -1.50 -0.30
C THR A 76 -0.04 0.01 -0.31
N VAL A 77 -1.27 0.45 -0.09
CA VAL A 77 -1.60 1.88 0.05
C VAL A 77 -0.86 2.48 1.26
N ILE A 78 -0.91 1.83 2.42
CA ILE A 78 -0.25 2.31 3.64
C ILE A 78 1.26 2.45 3.43
N GLN A 79 1.91 1.42 2.90
CA GLN A 79 3.34 1.46 2.64
C GLN A 79 3.72 2.63 1.72
N TYR A 80 2.91 2.91 0.69
CA TYR A 80 3.17 4.02 -0.22
C TYR A 80 2.93 5.38 0.44
N CYS A 81 1.82 5.55 1.16
CA CYS A 81 1.52 6.80 1.89
C CYS A 81 2.54 7.07 3.01
N MET A 82 3.11 6.05 3.64
CA MET A 82 4.23 6.22 4.58
C MET A 82 5.47 6.84 3.94
N LEU A 83 5.69 6.63 2.64
CA LEU A 83 6.84 7.19 1.93
C LEU A 83 6.54 8.54 1.24
N ALA A 84 5.33 8.68 0.69
CA ALA A 84 4.98 9.77 -0.22
C ALA A 84 3.85 10.68 0.28
N GLY A 85 3.11 10.26 1.30
CA GLY A 85 1.94 10.97 1.84
C GLY A 85 2.32 11.98 2.93
N SER A 86 1.31 12.53 3.58
CA SER A 86 1.46 13.52 4.65
C SER A 86 2.16 12.95 5.87
N ILE A 87 2.78 13.84 6.64
CA ILE A 87 3.39 13.52 7.93
C ILE A 87 2.30 13.09 8.94
N GLU A 88 1.12 13.71 8.86
CA GLU A 88 -0.06 13.37 9.68
C GLU A 88 -0.46 11.89 9.50
N PHE A 89 -0.43 11.38 8.27
CA PHE A 89 -0.67 9.95 8.01
C PHE A 89 0.38 9.06 8.68
N VAL A 90 1.65 9.46 8.67
CA VAL A 90 2.75 8.71 9.32
C VAL A 90 2.54 8.63 10.83
N TYR A 91 2.27 9.77 11.48
CA TYR A 91 1.96 9.81 12.90
C TYR A 91 0.76 8.92 13.26
N TRP A 92 -0.31 9.00 12.45
CA TRP A 92 -1.48 8.16 12.66
C TRP A 92 -1.14 6.66 12.61
N ILE A 93 -0.39 6.19 11.60
CA ILE A 93 -0.08 4.77 11.49
C ILE A 93 0.95 4.29 12.54
N GLN A 94 1.84 5.17 13.02
CA GLN A 94 2.75 4.87 14.14
C GLN A 94 1.94 4.62 15.43
N ASN A 95 0.99 5.51 15.74
CA ASN A 95 0.10 5.37 16.90
C ASN A 95 -0.82 4.14 16.81
N ASN A 96 -1.12 3.69 15.59
CA ASN A 96 -1.99 2.54 15.31
C ASN A 96 -1.22 1.34 14.74
N SER A 97 0.06 1.20 15.09
CA SER A 97 0.96 0.16 14.55
C SER A 97 0.52 -1.28 14.85
N TYR A 98 -0.38 -1.48 15.82
CA TYR A 98 -0.98 -2.77 16.13
C TYR A 98 -1.80 -3.31 14.95
N LEU A 99 -2.46 -2.44 14.15
CA LEU A 99 -3.21 -2.82 12.95
C LEU A 99 -2.36 -3.58 11.93
N ILE A 100 -1.06 -3.23 11.85
CA ILE A 100 -0.10 -3.91 10.99
C ILE A 100 0.48 -5.14 11.69
N SER A 101 0.73 -5.05 12.99
CA SER A 101 1.38 -6.11 13.77
C SER A 101 0.57 -7.40 13.79
N THR A 102 -0.77 -7.32 13.84
CA THR A 102 -1.67 -8.49 13.79
C THR A 102 -1.59 -9.26 12.47
N LEU A 103 -1.14 -8.62 11.38
CA LEU A 103 -1.04 -9.24 10.06
C LEU A 103 0.31 -9.96 9.81
N LYS A 104 1.27 -9.85 10.73
CA LYS A 104 2.59 -10.50 10.60
C LYS A 104 2.54 -12.02 10.61
N GLU A 105 1.49 -12.58 11.22
CA GLU A 105 1.23 -14.02 11.33
C GLU A 105 -0.05 -14.42 10.58
N PHE A 106 -0.50 -13.58 9.63
CA PHE A 106 -1.70 -13.82 8.85
C PHE A 106 -1.71 -15.20 8.17
N GLN A 107 -2.82 -15.91 8.27
CA GLN A 107 -3.04 -17.23 7.68
C GLN A 107 -4.24 -17.21 6.73
N LEU A 108 -4.14 -17.99 5.65
CA LEU A 108 -5.21 -18.21 4.69
C LEU A 108 -5.29 -19.70 4.39
N LYS A 109 -6.47 -20.30 4.59
CA LYS A 109 -6.68 -21.75 4.41
C LYS A 109 -6.41 -22.20 2.97
N ASP A 110 -6.83 -21.39 2.00
CA ASP A 110 -6.86 -21.80 0.59
C ASP A 110 -5.56 -21.47 -0.18
N SER A 111 -4.71 -20.58 0.34
CA SER A 111 -3.50 -20.15 -0.37
C SER A 111 -2.42 -19.63 0.57
N ASN A 112 -1.40 -20.46 0.81
CA ASN A 112 -0.26 -20.08 1.62
C ASN A 112 0.55 -18.95 0.97
N ASP A 113 0.67 -18.92 -0.36
CA ASP A 113 1.45 -17.91 -1.08
C ASP A 113 0.88 -16.51 -0.88
N MET A 114 -0.45 -16.35 -0.95
CA MET A 114 -1.10 -15.05 -0.70
C MET A 114 -0.94 -14.64 0.77
N ALA A 115 -1.05 -15.58 1.70
CA ALA A 115 -0.76 -15.31 3.11
C ALA A 115 0.71 -14.91 3.33
N GLN A 116 1.66 -15.53 2.62
CA GLN A 116 3.07 -15.15 2.70
C GLN A 116 3.31 -13.74 2.18
N GLN A 117 2.65 -13.32 1.10
CA GLN A 117 2.77 -11.94 0.59
C GLN A 117 2.29 -10.91 1.62
N ILE A 118 1.14 -11.15 2.26
CA ILE A 118 0.61 -10.29 3.32
C ILE A 118 1.60 -10.21 4.49
N ARG A 119 2.09 -11.37 4.97
CA ARG A 119 3.06 -11.43 6.08
C ARG A 119 4.36 -10.70 5.76
N LYS A 120 4.92 -10.89 4.55
CA LYS A 120 6.14 -10.19 4.10
C LYS A 120 5.95 -8.68 4.09
N LYS A 121 4.83 -8.21 3.54
CA LYS A 121 4.51 -6.77 3.47
C LYS A 121 4.26 -6.18 4.87
N ALA A 122 3.51 -6.86 5.73
CA ALA A 122 3.30 -6.46 7.12
C ALA A 122 4.62 -6.35 7.89
N LYS A 123 5.51 -7.36 7.78
CA LYS A 123 6.84 -7.33 8.41
C LYS A 123 7.69 -6.17 7.88
N SER A 124 7.66 -5.90 6.58
CA SER A 124 8.38 -4.76 5.98
C SER A 124 7.86 -3.42 6.52
N ILE A 125 6.55 -3.24 6.65
CA ILE A 125 5.95 -2.03 7.19
C ILE A 125 6.28 -1.89 8.68
N SER A 126 6.16 -2.97 9.45
CA SER A 126 6.54 -2.97 10.87
C SER A 126 8.02 -2.64 11.10
N LYS A 127 8.93 -2.99 10.18
CA LYS A 127 10.33 -2.56 10.25
C LYS A 127 10.46 -1.04 10.14
N LEU A 128 9.72 -0.42 9.22
CA LEU A 128 9.73 1.03 9.04
C LEU A 128 9.09 1.78 10.21
N LEU A 129 8.01 1.24 10.79
CA LEU A 129 7.33 1.87 11.93
C LEU A 129 8.14 1.83 13.24
N LYS A 130 9.17 0.96 13.32
CA LYS A 130 10.02 0.82 14.50
C LYS A 130 11.28 1.69 14.45
N ASP A 131 11.65 2.14 13.26
CA ASP A 131 12.90 2.86 13.01
C ASP A 131 12.59 4.16 12.29
N ASP A 132 12.37 5.21 13.08
CA ASP A 132 11.99 6.53 12.58
C ASP A 132 13.07 7.14 11.68
N LYS A 133 14.35 6.90 11.99
CA LYS A 133 15.48 7.38 11.17
C LYS A 133 15.47 6.73 9.79
N LEU A 134 15.29 5.40 9.74
CA LEU A 134 15.17 4.67 8.48
C LEU A 134 13.94 5.14 7.67
N LEU A 135 12.82 5.41 8.34
CA LEU A 135 11.63 5.91 7.67
C LEU A 135 11.84 7.32 7.09
N GLU A 136 12.44 8.21 7.86
CA GLU A 136 12.77 9.58 7.43
C GLU A 136 13.73 9.57 6.23
N GLU A 137 14.79 8.75 6.30
CA GLU A 137 15.74 8.58 5.19
C GLU A 137 15.02 8.12 3.92
N LYS A 138 14.16 7.09 4.02
CA LYS A 138 13.41 6.59 2.86
C LYS A 138 12.44 7.61 2.29
N ARG A 139 11.78 8.41 3.14
CA ARG A 139 10.91 9.52 2.70
C ARG A 139 11.71 10.59 1.98
N SER A 140 12.83 11.02 2.55
CA SER A 140 13.73 12.01 1.93
C SER A 140 14.21 11.55 0.55
N ASN A 141 14.73 10.32 0.47
CA ASN A 141 15.18 9.72 -0.79
C ASN A 141 14.06 9.64 -1.83
N TYR A 142 12.84 9.27 -1.41
CA TYR A 142 11.68 9.23 -2.29
C TYR A 142 11.36 10.61 -2.90
N HIS A 143 11.34 11.66 -2.07
CA HIS A 143 11.07 13.02 -2.54
C HIS A 143 12.16 13.57 -3.44
N ILE A 144 13.44 13.34 -3.12
CA ILE A 144 14.57 13.71 -3.98
C ILE A 144 14.43 13.06 -5.36
N TYR A 145 14.16 11.75 -5.39
CA TYR A 145 14.01 11.01 -6.63
C TYR A 145 12.84 11.53 -7.47
N ARG A 146 11.69 11.76 -6.82
CA ARG A 146 10.50 12.32 -7.48
C ARG A 146 10.78 13.69 -8.09
N ASN A 147 11.48 14.56 -7.37
CA ASN A 147 11.83 15.90 -7.84
C ASN A 147 12.78 15.86 -9.05
N LYS A 148 13.75 14.93 -9.06
CA LYS A 148 14.64 14.70 -10.20
C LYS A 148 13.88 14.23 -11.45
N MET A 149 12.83 13.44 -11.28
CA MET A 149 11.99 12.96 -12.38
C MET A 149 11.00 14.00 -12.91
N SER A 150 10.52 14.90 -12.07
CA SER A 150 9.57 15.95 -12.46
C SER A 150 10.23 17.13 -13.17
N GLN A 151 11.55 17.28 -13.06
CA GLN A 151 12.27 18.30 -13.81
C GLN A 151 12.37 17.88 -15.28
N PRO A 152 11.83 18.66 -16.23
CA PRO A 152 12.18 18.47 -17.64
C PRO A 152 13.69 18.62 -17.76
N ALA A 153 14.33 17.80 -18.59
CA ALA A 153 15.77 17.90 -18.83
C ALA A 153 16.11 19.28 -19.40
N ASN A 154 16.39 20.26 -18.55
CA ASN A 154 16.91 21.58 -18.91
C ASN A 154 18.41 21.50 -19.21
N GLY A 155 18.79 20.51 -20.00
CA GLY A 155 20.14 20.30 -20.47
C GLY A 155 20.07 19.97 -21.94
N LYS A 156 20.56 20.88 -22.78
CA LYS A 156 20.92 20.61 -24.18
C LYS A 156 21.76 19.33 -24.21
N ARG A 157 21.15 18.19 -24.50
CA ARG A 157 21.88 17.02 -24.97
C ARG A 157 22.05 17.21 -26.46
N SER A 158 23.19 17.81 -26.86
CA SER A 158 23.64 17.72 -28.24
C SER A 158 23.83 16.24 -28.55
N SER A 159 23.04 15.73 -29.48
CA SER A 159 23.03 14.33 -29.91
C SER A 159 24.30 13.93 -30.70
N LEU A 160 25.39 14.69 -30.61
CA LEU A 160 26.43 14.69 -31.65
C LEU A 160 27.88 14.88 -31.20
N ASP A 161 28.23 14.66 -29.93
CA ASP A 161 29.64 14.49 -29.53
C ASP A 161 29.95 13.05 -29.11
N ILE A 162 30.10 12.23 -30.15
CA ILE A 162 30.97 11.05 -30.14
C ILE A 162 32.35 11.56 -30.55
N THR A 163 33.20 11.92 -29.60
CA THR A 163 34.65 11.76 -29.75
C THR A 163 35.29 11.49 -28.39
N ARG A 164 35.99 10.35 -28.35
CA ARG A 164 36.85 9.90 -27.26
C ARG A 164 38.13 10.75 -27.25
N HIS A 165 38.59 11.17 -26.07
CA HIS A 165 39.98 11.01 -25.60
C HIS A 165 40.14 11.44 -24.14
N ASP A 166 40.23 10.41 -23.28
CA ASP A 166 41.23 10.19 -22.22
C ASP A 166 41.67 11.38 -21.34
N VAL A 167 40.99 11.54 -20.20
CA VAL A 167 41.63 11.81 -18.90
C VAL A 167 40.88 10.97 -17.87
N GLU A 168 41.49 9.91 -17.36
CA GLU A 168 41.06 9.34 -16.08
C GLU A 168 41.51 10.25 -14.94
N PRO A 169 40.60 10.59 -14.01
CA PRO A 169 41.00 10.77 -12.62
C PRO A 169 40.17 9.89 -11.69
N ASP A 170 40.89 9.05 -10.94
CA ASP A 170 40.58 8.37 -9.68
C ASP A 170 39.16 7.85 -9.43
N VAL A 171 39.01 6.53 -9.59
CA VAL A 171 37.83 5.71 -9.28
C VAL A 171 37.56 5.47 -7.78
N GLU A 172 38.05 6.32 -6.86
CA GLU A 172 37.90 6.11 -5.41
C GLU A 172 36.78 6.91 -4.72
N ALA A 173 35.99 7.72 -5.43
CA ALA A 173 34.91 8.49 -4.81
C ALA A 173 33.64 8.52 -5.66
N ILE A 174 32.89 7.42 -5.63
CA ILE A 174 31.43 7.33 -5.48
C ILE A 174 31.16 5.83 -5.37
N GLY A 175 31.21 5.33 -4.14
CA GLY A 175 30.63 4.03 -3.82
C GLY A 175 29.16 4.07 -4.22
N SER A 176 28.82 3.36 -5.30
CA SER A 176 27.45 2.97 -5.55
C SER A 176 26.98 2.22 -4.29
N PRO A 177 25.90 2.63 -3.60
CA PRO A 177 25.34 1.76 -2.59
C PRO A 177 24.73 0.60 -3.35
N ALA A 178 25.50 -0.49 -3.43
CA ALA A 178 24.99 -1.79 -3.77
C ALA A 178 23.83 -2.03 -2.80
N LEU A 179 22.61 -2.01 -3.34
CA LEU A 179 21.40 -2.41 -2.65
C LEU A 179 21.50 -3.92 -2.39
N GLU A 180 22.21 -4.30 -1.33
CA GLU A 180 22.01 -5.59 -0.65
C GLU A 180 20.63 -5.57 0.01
N ASP A 181 19.62 -5.81 -0.83
CA ASP A 181 18.34 -6.47 -0.51
C ASP A 181 17.34 -6.11 -1.61
N GLY A 182 17.46 -6.77 -2.77
CA GLY A 182 16.34 -7.10 -3.67
C GLY A 182 15.31 -6.02 -4.08
N PHE A 183 15.59 -4.73 -3.91
CA PHE A 183 14.62 -3.66 -4.15
C PHE A 183 14.93 -2.93 -5.45
N ASN A 184 14.27 -3.36 -6.54
CA ASN A 184 14.20 -2.57 -7.77
C ASN A 184 12.74 -2.13 -8.01
N PRO A 185 12.38 -0.87 -7.73
CA PRO A 185 11.01 -0.38 -7.88
C PRO A 185 10.55 -0.25 -9.34
N PHE A 186 11.39 -0.61 -10.32
CA PHE A 186 11.12 -0.42 -11.76
C PHE A 186 11.22 -1.69 -12.62
N LYS A 187 11.11 -2.91 -12.07
CA LYS A 187 10.91 -4.09 -12.93
C LYS A 187 9.52 -4.04 -13.58
N ARG A 188 9.46 -3.40 -14.76
CA ARG A 188 8.38 -3.56 -15.75
C ARG A 188 8.42 -5.01 -16.26
N GLY A 189 7.83 -5.91 -15.50
CA GLY A 189 7.45 -7.23 -15.96
C GLY A 189 5.95 -7.26 -16.10
N THR A 190 5.44 -7.05 -17.32
CA THR A 190 4.08 -7.50 -17.67
C THR A 190 4.10 -9.03 -17.64
N GLN A 191 4.01 -9.63 -16.45
CA GLN A 191 3.67 -11.04 -16.34
C GLN A 191 2.15 -11.14 -16.45
N SER A 192 1.69 -11.49 -17.65
CA SER A 192 0.32 -11.93 -17.89
C SER A 192 -0.01 -13.07 -16.92
N LEU A 193 -0.99 -12.83 -16.04
CA LEU A 193 -1.53 -13.85 -15.13
C LEU A 193 -2.57 -14.68 -15.89
N ASP A 194 -2.10 -15.59 -16.75
CA ASP A 194 -2.96 -16.59 -17.38
C ASP A 194 -3.31 -17.67 -16.35
N ILE A 195 -4.45 -17.49 -15.67
CA ILE A 195 -5.01 -18.48 -14.75
C ILE A 195 -5.83 -19.47 -15.58
N LYS A 196 -5.29 -20.69 -15.78
CA LYS A 196 -6.06 -21.83 -16.28
C LYS A 196 -7.17 -22.18 -15.29
N ARG A 197 -8.39 -22.20 -15.80
CA ARG A 197 -9.62 -22.57 -15.11
C ARG A 197 -9.70 -24.09 -14.98
N SER A 198 -9.52 -24.63 -13.78
CA SER A 198 -9.95 -26.00 -13.45
C SER A 198 -11.31 -25.97 -12.76
N ILE A 199 -12.30 -26.54 -13.44
CA ILE A 199 -13.67 -26.77 -12.98
C ILE A 199 -13.65 -27.99 -12.04
N GLY A 200 -14.39 -27.93 -10.92
CA GLY A 200 -14.86 -29.13 -10.23
C GLY A 200 -15.08 -28.98 -8.73
N GLY A 201 -16.33 -29.20 -8.28
CA GLY A 201 -16.61 -29.79 -6.97
C GLY A 201 -17.29 -28.89 -5.93
N SER A 202 -18.60 -28.75 -6.02
CA SER A 202 -19.47 -28.38 -4.90
C SER A 202 -19.40 -29.46 -3.80
N ARG A 203 -19.08 -29.09 -2.56
CA ARG A 203 -19.58 -29.77 -1.34
C ARG A 203 -19.81 -28.73 -0.24
N GLY A 204 -21.02 -28.74 0.31
CA GLY A 204 -21.39 -28.01 1.52
C GLY A 204 -20.82 -28.65 2.78
N TRP A 205 -21.51 -28.42 3.90
CA TRP A 205 -21.28 -28.88 5.28
C TRP A 205 -20.81 -27.78 6.26
N GLU A 206 -21.85 -27.24 6.90
CA GLU A 206 -22.10 -27.10 8.34
C GLU A 206 -21.17 -26.30 9.28
N SER A 207 -21.87 -25.39 9.96
CA SER A 207 -21.51 -24.64 11.15
C SER A 207 -21.11 -25.53 12.31
N ASN A 208 -20.05 -25.17 13.02
CA ASN A 208 -19.94 -25.42 14.45
C ASN A 208 -19.21 -24.28 15.14
N GLY A 209 -19.78 -23.84 16.26
CA GLY A 209 -19.36 -22.70 17.05
C GLY A 209 -18.11 -22.94 17.88
N GLY A 210 -17.51 -21.83 18.33
CA GLY A 210 -16.44 -21.82 19.31
C GLY A 210 -15.40 -20.75 19.03
N LEU A 211 -15.59 -19.55 19.60
CA LEU A 211 -14.59 -18.64 20.22
C LEU A 211 -15.23 -17.24 20.36
N LEU A 212 -16.03 -17.04 21.42
CA LEU A 212 -16.35 -15.71 21.93
C LEU A 212 -15.32 -15.36 23.01
N GLY A 213 -14.72 -14.17 22.92
CA GLY A 213 -13.83 -13.64 23.95
C GLY A 213 -12.64 -12.82 23.43
N HIS A 214 -12.20 -13.04 22.20
CA HIS A 214 -11.05 -12.30 21.65
C HIS A 214 -11.42 -11.27 20.56
N LYS A 215 -12.61 -11.40 19.97
CA LYS A 215 -13.13 -10.48 18.94
C LYS A 215 -13.66 -9.17 19.52
N ASP A 216 -14.15 -9.19 20.77
CA ASP A 216 -14.88 -8.07 21.35
C ASP A 216 -13.94 -6.91 21.66
N ARG A 217 -12.78 -7.17 22.29
CA ARG A 217 -11.76 -6.14 22.58
C ARG A 217 -11.22 -5.46 21.32
N GLN A 218 -10.97 -6.23 20.26
CA GLN A 218 -10.44 -5.68 19.01
C GLN A 218 -11.50 -4.87 18.26
N SER A 219 -12.78 -5.28 18.35
CA SER A 219 -13.90 -4.53 17.77
C SER A 219 -14.15 -3.22 18.52
N ASP A 220 -13.97 -3.20 19.84
CA ASP A 220 -14.07 -2.00 20.67
C ASP A 220 -12.93 -1.01 20.36
N GLU A 221 -11.71 -1.50 20.18
CA GLU A 221 -10.55 -0.68 19.84
C GLU A 221 -10.68 -0.06 18.43
N ILE A 222 -11.20 -0.83 17.46
CA ILE A 222 -11.52 -0.32 16.12
C ILE A 222 -12.62 0.75 16.20
N SER A 223 -13.66 0.52 17.00
CA SER A 223 -14.74 1.49 17.18
C SER A 223 -14.23 2.78 17.82
N ARG A 224 -13.28 2.68 18.77
CA ARG A 224 -12.58 3.85 19.33
C ARG A 224 -11.74 4.59 18.30
N ILE A 225 -10.99 3.89 17.45
CA ILE A 225 -10.24 4.55 16.35
C ILE A 225 -11.21 5.30 15.45
N LEU A 226 -12.31 4.67 15.05
CA LEU A 226 -13.28 5.29 14.16
C LEU A 226 -14.00 6.47 14.83
N ALA A 227 -14.33 6.37 16.12
CA ALA A 227 -14.92 7.45 16.89
C ALA A 227 -13.96 8.64 17.04
N ASN A 228 -12.69 8.39 17.36
CA ASN A 228 -11.67 9.43 17.46
C ASN A 228 -11.40 10.14 16.12
N ILE A 229 -11.69 9.49 14.98
CA ILE A 229 -11.61 10.11 13.66
C ILE A 229 -12.81 11.04 13.39
N GLU A 230 -13.95 10.80 14.03
CA GLU A 230 -15.20 11.56 13.84
C GLU A 230 -15.36 12.75 14.81
N GLU A 231 -14.63 12.77 15.94
CA GLU A 231 -14.76 13.80 17.00
C GLU A 231 -13.79 15.00 16.90
N GLU A 232 -12.75 14.93 16.06
CA GLU A 232 -11.85 16.07 15.72
C GLU A 232 -12.14 16.61 14.32
#